data_AF-A0A5B6WJ32-F1
#
_entry.id   AF-A0A5B6WJ32-F1
#
_cell.length_a   1.000
_cell.length_b   1.000
_cell.length_c   1.000
_cell.angle_alpha   90.00
_cell.angle_beta   90.00
_cell.angle_gamma   90.00
#
_symmetry.space_group_name_H-M   'P 1'
#
loop_
_entity.id
_entity.type
_entity.pdbx_description
1 polymer ?
#
loop_
_entity_poly.entity_id
_entity_poly.type
_entity_poly.pdbx_seq_one_letter_code
_entity_poly.pdbx_strand_id
1 'polypeptide(L)'
;MVWVDATHDDYGPCGKHDIEKEAQKLSPCTYAAKYWRAPVSERCCAIIEKKLSNPGCLCAILQTRTAYDAGVRPEVAVTIPKRCNIAVRPVGHKCGGFPFV
;
A
#
# COMPACT_ATOMS: atom_id res chain seq x y z
N MET A 1 3.62 27.60 0.35
CA MET A 1 3.84 27.64 1.81
C MET A 1 2.52 27.32 2.48
N VAL A 2 2.34 26.09 2.96
CA VAL A 2 1.27 25.80 3.92
C VAL A 2 1.97 25.57 5.25
N TRP A 3 1.61 26.41 6.20
CA TRP A 3 2.07 26.37 7.58
C TRP A 3 1.38 25.19 8.28
N VAL A 4 2.12 24.42 9.06
CA VAL A 4 1.52 23.47 10.00
C VAL A 4 2.22 23.67 11.34
N ASP A 5 1.67 24.58 12.13
CA ASP A 5 1.94 24.67 13.57
C ASP A 5 0.92 23.79 14.28
N ALA A 6 1.39 22.78 15.02
CA ALA A 6 0.95 22.41 16.38
C ALA A 6 1.35 20.98 16.73
N THR A 7 2.04 20.83 17.86
CA THR A 7 2.44 19.57 18.47
C THR A 7 1.22 18.80 19.01
N HIS A 8 0.76 17.82 18.25
CA HIS A 8 0.04 16.62 18.72
C HIS A 8 0.91 15.43 18.24
N ASP A 9 0.86 14.27 18.88
CA ASP A 9 1.40 13.03 18.30
C ASP A 9 0.52 12.62 17.08
N ASP A 10 0.45 13.49 16.07
CA ASP A 10 -0.35 13.37 14.84
C ASP A 10 0.41 12.43 13.89
N TYR A 11 0.47 11.19 14.31
CA TYR A 11 1.04 10.14 13.50
C TYR A 11 0.17 9.95 12.26
N GLY A 12 0.79 10.01 11.09
CA GLY A 12 0.12 9.77 9.81
C GLY A 12 -0.50 8.36 9.72
N PRO A 13 -1.03 7.97 8.56
CA PRO A 13 -1.79 6.71 8.40
C PRO A 13 -0.99 5.44 8.75
N CYS A 14 0.34 5.52 8.75
CA CYS A 14 1.26 4.44 9.17
C CYS A 14 1.74 4.54 10.63
N GLY A 15 1.12 5.39 11.45
CA GLY A 15 1.54 5.61 12.83
C GLY A 15 2.90 6.30 12.88
N LYS A 16 3.73 5.89 13.85
CA LYS A 16 5.13 6.33 14.02
C LYS A 16 6.08 5.88 12.91
N HIS A 17 5.60 5.10 11.95
CA HIS A 17 6.43 4.58 10.88
C HIS A 17 6.48 5.56 9.72
N ASP A 18 7.71 5.83 9.26
CA ASP A 18 7.97 6.57 8.03
C ASP A 18 7.35 5.83 6.83
N ILE A 19 6.41 6.49 6.17
CA ILE A 19 5.62 5.90 5.09
C ILE A 19 6.44 5.55 3.85
N GLU A 20 7.51 6.31 3.56
CA GLU A 20 8.42 6.03 2.44
C GLU A 20 9.25 4.79 2.74
N LYS A 21 9.71 4.62 3.99
CA LYS A 21 10.37 3.37 4.43
C LYS A 21 9.41 2.19 4.43
N GLU A 22 8.14 2.39 4.78
CA GLU A 22 7.13 1.33 4.63
C GLU A 22 6.90 0.97 3.16
N ALA A 23 6.90 1.95 2.24
CA ALA A 23 6.80 1.70 0.80
C ALA A 23 7.97 0.87 0.26
N GLN A 24 9.21 1.15 0.70
CA GLN A 24 10.39 0.37 0.30
C GLN A 24 10.28 -1.12 0.67
N LYS A 25 9.60 -1.45 1.79
CA LYS A 25 9.38 -2.85 2.19
C LYS A 25 8.49 -3.62 1.20
N LEU A 26 7.68 -2.93 0.40
CA LEU A 26 6.86 -3.54 -0.65
C LEU A 26 7.62 -3.79 -1.96
N SER A 27 8.95 -3.58 -2.01
CA SER A 27 9.77 -3.89 -3.17
C SER A 27 9.49 -5.28 -3.81
N PRO A 28 9.27 -6.38 -3.05
CA PRO A 28 8.91 -7.69 -3.64
C PRO A 28 7.58 -7.71 -4.40
N CYS A 29 6.71 -6.72 -4.18
CA CYS A 29 5.42 -6.57 -4.85
C CYS A 29 5.47 -5.67 -6.09
N THR A 30 6.54 -4.92 -6.31
CA THR A 30 6.59 -3.86 -7.34
C THR A 30 6.22 -4.37 -8.73
N TYR A 31 6.70 -5.55 -9.13
CA TYR A 31 6.36 -6.13 -10.43
C TYR A 31 4.87 -6.51 -10.53
N ALA A 32 4.32 -7.11 -9.47
CA ALA A 32 2.90 -7.42 -9.37
C ALA A 32 2.01 -6.17 -9.33
N ALA A 33 2.52 -5.07 -8.76
CA ALA A 33 1.85 -3.78 -8.65
C ALA A 33 1.90 -2.94 -9.93
N LYS A 34 2.70 -3.34 -10.93
CA LYS A 34 2.77 -2.72 -12.27
C LYS A 34 1.83 -3.38 -13.27
N TYR A 35 1.74 -4.71 -13.20
CA TYR A 35 1.11 -5.51 -14.24
C TYR A 35 0.02 -6.42 -13.68
N TRP A 36 -1.20 -6.28 -14.22
CA TRP A 36 -2.39 -7.04 -13.85
C TRP A 36 -2.20 -8.55 -13.87
N ARG A 37 -1.44 -9.06 -14.84
CA ARG A 37 -1.22 -10.51 -15.06
C ARG A 37 0.14 -11.00 -14.55
N ALA A 38 0.91 -10.15 -13.87
CA ALA A 38 2.18 -10.61 -13.32
C ALA A 38 1.94 -11.72 -12.26
N PRO A 39 2.84 -12.69 -12.12
CA PRO A 39 2.83 -13.55 -10.95
C PRO A 39 3.08 -12.72 -9.69
N VAL A 40 2.47 -13.11 -8.57
CA VAL A 40 2.76 -12.53 -7.25
C VAL A 40 3.65 -13.49 -6.50
N SER A 41 4.79 -13.01 -6.00
CA SER A 41 5.68 -13.85 -5.20
C SER A 41 5.06 -14.15 -3.83
N GLU A 42 5.35 -15.32 -3.26
CA GLU A 42 4.92 -15.66 -1.89
C GLU A 42 5.40 -14.59 -0.87
N ARG A 43 6.62 -14.08 -1.07
CA ARG A 43 7.17 -12.99 -0.25
C ARG A 43 6.33 -11.73 -0.32
N CYS A 44 5.84 -11.35 -1.50
CA CYS A 44 4.92 -10.23 -1.63
C CYS A 44 3.61 -10.50 -0.88
N CYS A 45 3.02 -11.68 -1.04
CA CYS A 45 1.77 -12.02 -0.37
C CYS A 45 1.89 -11.98 1.16
N ALA A 46 2.97 -12.53 1.72
CA ALA A 46 3.22 -12.47 3.15
C ALA A 46 3.41 -11.03 3.69
N ILE A 47 3.93 -10.11 2.87
CA ILE A 47 4.04 -8.69 3.23
C ILE A 47 2.65 -8.03 3.20
N ILE A 48 1.88 -8.26 2.13
CA ILE A 48 0.55 -7.68 1.98
C ILE A 48 -0.38 -8.15 3.08
N GLU A 49 -0.40 -9.44 3.39
CA GLU A 49 -1.22 -10.00 4.48
C GLU A 49 -1.00 -9.27 5.81
N LYS A 50 0.26 -8.99 6.16
CA LYS A 50 0.61 -8.20 7.36
C LYS A 50 0.16 -6.74 7.28
N LYS A 51 0.17 -6.16 6.08
CA LYS A 51 -0.24 -4.76 5.84
C LYS A 51 -1.75 -4.58 5.82
N LEU A 52 -2.53 -5.63 5.57
CA LEU A 52 -3.98 -5.56 5.59
C LEU A 52 -4.56 -5.26 6.98
N SER A 53 -3.82 -5.51 8.06
CA SER A 53 -4.21 -5.10 9.42
C SER A 53 -4.30 -3.57 9.58
N ASN A 54 -3.64 -2.79 8.72
CA ASN A 54 -3.80 -1.35 8.63
C ASN A 54 -3.99 -0.94 7.16
N PRO A 55 -5.22 -1.04 6.63
CA PRO A 55 -5.50 -0.74 5.23
C PRO A 55 -5.30 0.74 4.90
N GLY A 56 -5.43 1.64 5.89
CA GLY A 56 -5.14 3.06 5.75
C GLY A 56 -3.67 3.32 5.41
N CYS A 57 -2.74 2.73 6.16
CA CYS A 57 -1.31 2.79 5.87
C CYS A 57 -0.99 2.20 4.48
N LEU A 58 -1.57 1.04 4.15
CA LEU A 58 -1.35 0.41 2.85
C LEU A 58 -1.85 1.30 1.68
N CYS A 59 -3.00 1.94 1.83
CA CYS A 59 -3.52 2.89 0.84
C CYS A 59 -2.65 4.14 0.72
N ALA A 60 -2.12 4.64 1.83
CA ALA A 60 -1.25 5.80 1.83
C ALA A 60 0.10 5.49 1.18
N ILE A 61 0.63 4.27 1.35
CA ILE A 61 1.83 3.79 0.66
C ILE A 61 1.69 3.91 -0.86
N LEU A 62 0.52 3.62 -1.43
CA LEU A 62 0.26 3.74 -2.87
C LEU A 62 0.37 5.19 -3.39
N GLN A 63 0.36 6.18 -2.50
CA GLN A 63 0.45 7.61 -2.81
C GLN A 63 1.84 8.19 -2.50
N THR A 64 2.80 7.36 -2.07
CA THR A 64 4.17 7.79 -1.77
C THR A 64 4.98 8.07 -3.02
N ARG A 65 6.04 8.88 -2.87
CA ARG A 65 6.99 9.11 -3.96
C ARG A 65 7.74 7.85 -4.31
N THR A 66 8.10 7.02 -3.32
CA THR A 66 8.72 5.70 -3.55
C THR A 66 7.84 4.82 -4.43
N ALA A 67 6.52 4.75 -4.19
CA ALA A 67 5.63 3.95 -5.03
C ALA A 67 5.55 4.51 -6.47
N TYR A 68 5.46 5.83 -6.60
CA TYR A 68 5.45 6.52 -7.90
C TYR A 68 6.75 6.27 -8.70
N ASP A 69 7.90 6.50 -8.10
CA ASP A 69 9.22 6.31 -8.73
C ASP A 69 9.48 4.83 -9.05
N ALA A 70 8.95 3.93 -8.23
CA ALA A 70 8.97 2.49 -8.52
C ALA A 70 8.04 2.11 -9.69
N GLY A 71 7.19 3.01 -10.19
CA GLY A 71 6.23 2.77 -11.27
C GLY A 71 4.99 1.98 -10.85
N VAL A 72 4.66 1.97 -9.55
CA VAL A 72 3.48 1.28 -9.02
C VAL A 72 2.22 1.94 -9.57
N ARG A 73 1.27 1.10 -10.00
CA ARG A 73 -0.05 1.53 -10.47
C ARG A 73 -1.08 1.22 -9.39
N PRO A 74 -1.66 2.23 -8.71
CA PRO A 74 -2.61 2.01 -7.62
C PRO A 74 -3.79 1.10 -8.02
N GLU A 75 -4.30 1.25 -9.24
CA GLU A 75 -5.40 0.44 -9.78
C GLU A 75 -5.04 -1.05 -9.93
N VAL A 76 -3.76 -1.36 -10.13
CA VAL A 76 -3.24 -2.74 -10.17
C VAL A 76 -2.94 -3.22 -8.75
N ALA A 77 -2.32 -2.38 -7.94
CA ALA A 77 -1.84 -2.73 -6.61
C ALA A 77 -2.98 -3.15 -5.66
N VAL A 78 -4.14 -2.49 -5.74
CA VAL A 78 -5.33 -2.86 -4.95
C VAL A 78 -5.88 -4.25 -5.26
N THR A 79 -5.41 -4.91 -6.32
CA THR A 79 -5.84 -6.28 -6.69
C THR A 79 -4.90 -7.36 -6.15
N ILE A 80 -3.74 -6.97 -5.62
CA ILE A 80 -2.75 -7.92 -5.09
C ILE A 80 -3.34 -8.78 -3.97
N PRO A 81 -4.11 -8.26 -2.99
CA PRO A 81 -4.69 -9.10 -1.94
C PRO A 81 -5.52 -10.27 -2.48
N LYS A 82 -6.33 -10.01 -3.52
CA LYS A 82 -7.11 -11.03 -4.22
C LYS A 82 -6.24 -12.02 -4.99
N ARG A 83 -5.20 -11.53 -5.69
CA ARG A 83 -4.25 -12.39 -6.44
C ARG A 83 -3.42 -13.27 -5.51
N CYS A 84 -3.20 -12.84 -4.28
CA CYS A 84 -2.60 -13.62 -3.20
C CYS A 84 -3.56 -14.59 -2.50
N ASN A 85 -4.84 -14.60 -2.89
CA ASN A 85 -5.89 -15.40 -2.26
C ASN A 85 -6.02 -15.17 -0.74
N ILE A 86 -5.83 -13.93 -0.28
CA ILE A 86 -5.96 -13.59 1.15
C ILE A 86 -7.45 -13.48 1.51
N ALA A 87 -7.89 -14.27 2.49
CA ALA A 87 -9.29 -14.37 2.88
C ALA A 87 -9.82 -13.08 3.55
N VAL A 88 -9.03 -12.48 4.44
CA VAL A 88 -9.39 -11.26 5.16
C VAL A 88 -8.89 -10.05 4.38
N ARG A 89 -9.56 -9.73 3.27
CA ARG A 89 -9.26 -8.55 2.47
C ARG A 89 -10.25 -7.41 2.73
N PRO A 90 -9.80 -6.15 2.83
CA PRO A 90 -10.64 -4.98 3.14
C PRO A 90 -11.44 -4.55 1.90
N VAL A 91 -12.32 -5.43 1.40
CA VAL A 91 -13.12 -5.19 0.20
C VAL A 91 -13.90 -3.89 0.34
N GLY A 92 -13.83 -3.03 -0.68
CA GLY A 92 -14.53 -1.75 -0.70
C GLY A 92 -13.83 -0.62 0.05
N HIS A 93 -12.73 -0.89 0.79
CA HIS A 93 -11.91 0.18 1.34
C HIS A 93 -11.21 0.94 0.20
N LYS A 94 -11.44 2.25 0.14
CA LYS A 94 -10.97 3.10 -0.96
C LYS A 94 -9.59 3.66 -0.67
N CYS A 95 -8.63 3.37 -1.54
CA CYS A 95 -7.34 4.06 -1.58
C CYS A 95 -7.48 5.28 -2.51
N GLY A 96 -8.01 6.38 -1.99
CA GLY A 96 -8.42 7.53 -2.79
C GLY A 96 -9.62 7.17 -3.68
N GLY A 97 -9.36 6.88 -4.97
CA GLY A 97 -10.37 6.46 -5.94
C GLY A 97 -10.41 4.96 -6.25
N PHE A 98 -9.44 4.18 -5.78
CA PHE A 98 -9.31 2.76 -6.12
C PHE A 98 -9.76 1.88 -4.95
N PRO A 99 -10.90 1.18 -5.03
CA PRO A 99 -11.31 0.24 -4.00
C PRO A 99 -10.48 -1.04 -4.06
N PHE A 100 -10.16 -1.63 -2.90
CA PHE A 100 -9.70 -3.02 -2.85
C PHE A 100 -10.79 -3.97 -3.37
N VAL A 101 -10.39 -4.93 -4.22
CA VAL A 101 -11.26 -5.87 -4.95
C VAL A 101 -11.03 -7.33 -4.58
#